data_AF-A0A6V7RR49-F1
#
_entry.id   AF-A0A6V7RR49-F1
#
_cell.length_a   1.000
_cell.length_b   1.000
_cell.length_c   1.000
_cell.angle_alpha   90.00
_cell.angle_beta   90.00
_cell.angle_gamma   90.00
#
_symmetry.space_group_name_H-M   'P 1'
#
loop_
_entity.id
_entity.type
_entity.pdbx_description
1 polymer ?
#
loop_
_entity_poly.entity_id
_entity_poly.type
_entity_poly.pdbx_seq_one_letter_code
_entity_poly.pdbx_strand_id
1 'polypeptide(L)'
;MENIIKAVTSNSWELVSSKDHLTVEFSTMRWSYTIVKRPLFGYRLTIESIENSKREDIIFKTEDLLLNYIEEHKVDWESQLPLNQI
;
A
#
# COMPACT_ATOMS: atom_id res chain seq x y z
N MET A 1 -8.76 -2.08 -10.12
CA MET A 1 -8.30 -1.90 -8.73
C MET A 1 -8.82 -2.98 -7.79
N GLU A 2 -9.82 -3.80 -8.16
CA GLU A 2 -10.36 -4.83 -7.25
C GLU A 2 -9.32 -5.84 -6.78
N ASN A 3 -8.40 -6.29 -7.66
CA ASN A 3 -7.35 -7.22 -7.26
C ASN A 3 -6.39 -6.59 -6.25
N ILE A 4 -6.03 -5.33 -6.46
CA ILE A 4 -5.19 -4.56 -5.54
C ILE A 4 -5.89 -4.41 -4.20
N ILE A 5 -7.18 -4.06 -4.18
CA ILE A 5 -7.97 -3.98 -2.94
C ILE A 5 -7.93 -5.33 -2.21
N LYS A 6 -8.22 -6.44 -2.91
CA LYS A 6 -8.15 -7.78 -2.31
C LYS A 6 -6.77 -8.11 -1.75
N ALA A 7 -5.69 -7.73 -2.46
CA ALA A 7 -4.32 -7.94 -2.01
C ALA A 7 -3.96 -7.12 -0.77
N VAL A 8 -4.55 -5.93 -0.61
CA VAL A 8 -4.29 -5.02 0.53
C VAL A 8 -5.36 -5.06 1.63
N THR A 9 -6.36 -5.93 1.51
CA THR A 9 -7.27 -6.21 2.61
C THR A 9 -6.63 -7.21 3.57
N SER A 10 -6.46 -6.83 4.83
CA SER A 10 -6.06 -7.72 5.92
C SER A 10 -6.51 -7.14 7.28
N ASN A 11 -6.36 -7.92 8.35
CA ASN A 11 -6.66 -7.43 9.71
C ASN A 11 -5.66 -6.38 10.21
N SER A 12 -4.49 -6.29 9.58
CA SER A 12 -3.40 -5.37 9.95
C SER A 12 -3.45 -4.05 9.20
N TRP A 13 -4.24 -3.98 8.12
CA TRP A 13 -4.39 -2.81 7.26
C TRP A 13 -5.80 -2.24 7.34
N GLU A 14 -5.88 -0.97 7.69
CA GLU A 14 -7.12 -0.21 7.60
C GLU A 14 -7.24 0.33 6.16
N LEU A 15 -8.29 -0.09 5.44
CA LEU A 15 -8.59 0.46 4.12
C LEU A 15 -9.24 1.83 4.30
N VAL A 16 -8.50 2.89 3.98
CA VAL A 16 -8.89 4.29 4.22
C VAL A 16 -9.79 4.80 3.09
N SER A 17 -9.48 4.45 1.84
CA SER A 17 -10.28 4.90 0.70
C SER A 17 -10.06 4.08 -0.56
N SER A 18 -11.12 3.89 -1.32
CA SER A 18 -11.07 3.44 -2.73
C SER A 18 -11.85 4.40 -3.62
N LYS A 19 -11.56 5.70 -3.50
CA LYS A 19 -12.22 6.71 -4.31
C LYS A 19 -11.80 6.61 -5.77
N ASP A 20 -12.80 6.74 -6.64
CA ASP A 20 -12.67 6.98 -8.08
C ASP A 20 -12.07 5.86 -8.94
N HIS A 21 -12.02 4.61 -8.45
CA HIS A 21 -11.47 3.43 -9.17
C HIS A 21 -10.01 3.57 -9.66
N LEU A 22 -9.35 4.66 -9.31
CA LEU A 22 -7.98 4.97 -9.70
C LEU A 22 -7.06 4.99 -8.48
N THR A 23 -7.60 5.27 -7.30
CA THR A 23 -6.80 5.37 -6.08
C THR A 23 -7.24 4.34 -5.05
N VAL A 24 -6.27 3.70 -4.41
CA VAL A 24 -6.47 2.84 -3.24
C VAL A 24 -5.54 3.35 -2.15
N GLU A 25 -6.11 3.72 -1.01
CA GLU A 25 -5.42 4.19 0.18
C GLU A 25 -5.67 3.20 1.32
N PHE A 26 -4.59 2.74 1.93
CA PHE A 26 -4.62 1.85 3.08
C PHE A 26 -3.46 2.20 4.02
N SER A 27 -3.60 1.86 5.29
CA SER A 27 -2.60 2.22 6.30
C SER A 27 -2.47 1.17 7.39
N THR A 28 -1.29 1.11 7.98
CA THR A 28 -1.10 0.58 9.34
C THR A 28 -1.13 1.74 10.34
N MET A 29 -0.93 1.46 11.63
CA MET A 29 -0.72 2.52 12.63
C MET A 29 0.48 3.44 12.34
N ARG A 30 1.48 2.98 11.57
CA ARG A 30 2.76 3.68 11.39
C ARG A 30 3.03 4.16 9.97
N TRP A 31 2.33 3.60 8.99
CA TRP A 31 2.59 3.83 7.59
C TRP A 31 1.29 4.02 6.81
N SER A 32 1.31 4.99 5.91
CA SER A 32 0.30 5.21 4.89
C SER A 32 0.79 4.69 3.55
N TYR A 33 -0.10 4.03 2.82
CA TYR A 33 0.17 3.48 1.50
C TYR A 33 -0.88 4.01 0.53
N THR A 34 -0.44 4.60 -0.57
CA THR A 34 -1.31 5.13 -1.62
C THR A 34 -0.93 4.52 -2.95
N ILE A 35 -1.86 3.78 -3.56
CA ILE A 35 -1.72 3.25 -4.91
C ILE A 35 -2.56 4.10 -5.85
N VAL A 36 -1.92 4.68 -6.85
CA VAL A 36 -2.59 5.43 -7.93
C VAL A 36 -2.39 4.71 -9.26
N LYS A 37 -3.50 4.34 -9.91
CA LYS A 37 -3.53 3.91 -11.30
C LYS A 37 -3.30 5.10 -12.20
N ARG A 38 -2.30 4.99 -13.07
CA ARG A 38 -1.91 6.01 -14.04
C ARG A 38 -2.34 5.51 -15.42
N PRO A 39 -3.41 6.06 -16.03
CA PRO A 39 -3.81 5.68 -17.37
C PRO A 39 -2.61 5.75 -18.31
N LEU A 40 -2.33 4.66 -19.04
CA LEU A 40 -1.19 4.50 -19.97
C LEU A 40 0.21 4.41 -19.34
N PHE A 41 0.37 4.61 -18.03
CA PHE A 41 1.68 4.62 -17.35
C PHE A 41 1.79 3.67 -16.16
N GLY A 42 0.86 2.71 -16.06
CA GLY A 42 0.86 1.67 -15.03
C GLY A 42 0.36 2.17 -13.67
N TYR A 43 1.14 1.97 -12.62
CA TYR A 43 0.78 2.23 -11.24
C TYR A 43 1.90 2.96 -10.50
N ARG A 44 1.52 3.80 -9.54
CA ARG A 44 2.44 4.36 -8.52
C ARG A 44 2.00 3.87 -7.16
N LEU A 45 2.93 3.31 -6.39
CA LEU A 45 2.79 3.09 -4.96
C LEU A 45 3.59 4.18 -4.22
N THR A 46 2.94 4.91 -3.35
CA THR A 46 3.56 5.84 -2.40
C THR A 46 3.49 5.21 -1.03
N ILE A 47 4.63 5.12 -0.33
CA ILE A 47 4.75 4.64 1.04
C ILE A 47 5.26 5.80 1.90
N GLU A 48 4.51 6.16 2.93
CA GLU A 48 4.81 7.31 3.78
C GLU A 48 4.73 6.94 5.26
N SER A 49 5.73 7.33 6.04
CA SER A 49 5.69 7.16 7.48
C SER A 49 4.78 8.21 8.11
N ILE A 50 3.90 7.79 9.01
CA ILE A 50 3.00 8.69 9.74
C ILE A 50 3.78 9.50 10.80
N GLU A 51 4.83 8.91 11.37
CA GLU A 51 5.59 9.51 12.48
C GLU A 51 6.83 10.30 12.01
N ASN A 52 7.35 10.03 10.80
CA ASN A 52 8.57 10.63 10.29
C ASN A 52 8.40 11.15 8.86
N SER A 53 9.25 12.07 8.42
CA SER A 53 9.25 12.59 7.03
C SER A 53 9.79 11.59 5.98
N LYS A 54 9.72 10.28 6.23
CA LYS A 54 10.16 9.25 5.29
C LYS A 54 9.04 8.97 4.29
N ARG A 55 9.37 9.14 3.01
CA ARG A 55 8.46 8.87 1.89
C ARG A 55 9.23 8.19 0.76
N GLU A 56 8.60 7.19 0.15
CA GLU A 56 9.10 6.46 -1.00
C GLU A 56 8.02 6.38 -2.08
N ASP A 57 8.41 6.58 -3.34
CA ASP A 57 7.53 6.52 -4.50
C ASP A 57 8.07 5.48 -5.49
N ILE A 58 7.29 4.44 -5.77
CA ILE A 58 7.67 3.30 -6.62
C ILE A 58 6.71 3.21 -7.81
N ILE A 59 7.26 3.03 -9.01
CA ILE A 59 6.49 2.97 -10.27
C ILE A 59 6.51 1.55 -10.84
N PHE A 60 5.32 1.03 -11.13
CA PHE A 60 5.12 -0.28 -11.74
C PHE A 60 4.49 -0.14 -13.12
N LYS A 61 5.01 -0.87 -14.11
CA LYS A 61 4.48 -0.82 -15.49
C LYS A 61 3.16 -1.58 -15.64
N THR A 62 2.92 -2.60 -14.83
CA THR A 62 1.76 -3.48 -14.90
C THR A 62 1.16 -3.72 -13.52
N GLU A 63 -0.09 -4.20 -13.48
CA GLU A 63 -0.77 -4.58 -12.25
C GLU A 63 -0.09 -5.78 -11.58
N ASP A 64 0.33 -6.78 -12.36
CA ASP A 64 0.99 -7.98 -11.84
C ASP A 64 2.30 -7.67 -11.12
N LEU A 65 3.10 -6.74 -11.64
CA LEU A 65 4.35 -6.33 -10.99
C LEU A 65 4.09 -5.64 -9.64
N LEU A 66 3.03 -4.85 -9.56
CA LEU A 66 2.60 -4.23 -8.31
C LEU A 66 2.10 -5.29 -7.32
N LEU A 67 1.28 -6.24 -7.78
CA LEU A 67 0.71 -7.29 -6.93
C LEU A 67 1.81 -8.18 -6.35
N ASN A 68 2.77 -8.62 -7.17
CA ASN A 68 3.92 -9.40 -6.70
C ASN A 68 4.72 -8.61 -5.66
N TYR A 69 4.97 -7.32 -5.91
CA TYR A 69 5.69 -6.48 -4.95
C TYR A 69 4.95 -6.35 -3.61
N ILE A 70 3.64 -6.15 -3.64
CA ILE A 70 2.81 -6.13 -2.42
C ILE A 70 2.92 -7.46 -1.69
N GLU A 71 2.78 -8.60 -2.39
CA GLU A 71 2.84 -9.93 -1.78
C GLU A 71 4.19 -10.21 -1.12
N GLU A 72 5.29 -9.86 -1.79
CA GLU A 72 6.67 -10.04 -1.29
C GLU A 72 6.94 -9.23 -0.02
N HIS A 73 6.34 -8.04 0.14
CA HIS A 73 6.60 -7.13 1.26
C HIS A 73 5.49 -7.10 2.31
N LYS A 74 4.35 -7.77 2.04
CA LYS A 74 3.16 -7.73 2.89
C LYS A 74 3.45 -8.11 4.34
N VAL A 75 4.18 -9.21 4.54
CA VAL A 75 4.55 -9.70 5.88
C VAL A 75 5.36 -8.65 6.65
N ASP A 76 6.31 -7.99 6.01
CA ASP A 76 7.15 -6.97 6.63
C ASP A 76 6.36 -5.70 6.96
N TRP A 77 5.45 -5.29 6.08
CA TRP A 77 4.60 -4.12 6.30
C TRP A 77 3.54 -4.36 7.39
N GLU A 78 2.98 -5.56 7.45
CA GLU A 78 2.02 -5.96 8.48
C GLU A 78 2.68 -6.20 9.84
N SER A 79 3.94 -6.62 9.88
CA SER A 79 4.70 -6.85 11.12
C SER A 79 5.31 -5.58 11.71
N GLN A 80 5.29 -4.46 11.00
CA GLN A 80 5.67 -3.13 11.50
C GLN A 80 4.62 -2.52 12.46
N LEU A 81 4.07 -3.36 13.33
CA LEU A 81 3.26 -3.01 14.49
C LEU A 81 4.18 -2.55 15.65
N PRO A 82 3.65 -1.81 16.64
CA PRO A 82 4.48 -1.27 17.71
C PRO A 82 5.25 -2.36 18.46
N LEU A 83 6.57 -2.16 18.60
CA LEU A 83 7.38 -2.70 19.69
C LEU A 83 6.78 -2.16 21.01
N ASN A 84 5.73 -2.80 21.51
CA ASN A 84 5.29 -2.79 22.91
C ASN A 84 4.02 -3.64 23.07
N GLN A 85 4.21 -4.95 23.15
CA GLN A 85 3.32 -5.86 23.88
C GLN A 85 4.18 -6.93 24.55
N ILE A 86 4.97 -6.53 25.55
CA ILE A 86 5.47 -7.39 26.63
C ILE A 86 5.34 -6.59 27.92
#